data_AF-A0AA94WV06-F1
#
_entry.id   AF-A0AA94WV06-F1
#
_cell.length_a   1.000
_cell.length_b   1.000
_cell.length_c   1.000
_cell.angle_alpha   90.00
_cell.angle_beta   90.00
_cell.angle_gamma   90.00
#
_symmetry.space_group_name_H-M   'P 1'
#
loop_
_entity.id
_entity.type
_entity.pdbx_description
1 polymer ?
#
loop_
_entity_poly.entity_id
_entity_poly.type
_entity_poly.pdbx_seq_one_letter_code
_entity_poly.pdbx_strand_id
1 'polypeptide(L)' 'MSYEGYVDQLLLLIKEKRDTMMAVANKTGYISEQTVKCSQDLDKLIYQYQEIIYEKRYYIKKPPKRNG' A
#
# COMPACT_ATOMS: atom_id res chain seq x y z
N MET A 1 11.60 7.40 12.95
CA MET A 1 10.56 6.37 12.73
C MET A 1 11.27 5.13 12.23
N SER A 2 11.09 3.95 12.85
CA SER A 2 11.71 2.71 12.38
C SER A 2 11.09 2.25 11.06
N TYR A 3 11.83 1.50 10.25
CA TYR A 3 11.31 0.90 9.02
C TYR A 3 10.03 0.08 9.27
N GLU A 4 10.02 -0.79 10.28
CA GLU A 4 8.84 -1.61 10.62
C GLU A 4 7.64 -0.74 11.02
N GLY A 5 7.85 0.26 11.88
CA GLY A 5 6.79 1.24 12.24
C GLY A 5 6.22 2.02 11.05
N TYR A 6 6.99 2.28 9.99
CA TYR A 6 6.46 2.89 8.75
C TYR A 6 5.58 1.90 7.97
N VAL A 7 5.98 0.63 7.90
CA VAL A 7 5.19 -0.43 7.25
C VAL A 7 3.87 -0.64 7.99
N ASP A 8 3.89 -0.68 9.32
CA ASP A 8 2.68 -0.81 10.14
C ASP A 8 1.71 0.35 9.91
N GLN A 9 2.22 1.58 9.84
CA GLN A 9 1.41 2.76 9.53
C GLN A 9 0.79 2.67 8.14
N LEU A 10 1.54 2.22 7.14
CA LEU A 10 1.04 2.06 5.78
C LEU A 10 -0.06 1.00 5.70
N LEU A 11 0.10 -0.13 6.41
CA LEU A 11 -0.92 -1.18 6.53
C LEU A 11 -2.20 -0.66 7.20
N LEU A 12 -2.07 0.18 8.24
CA LEU A 12 -3.21 0.83 8.87
C LEU A 12 -3.95 1.74 7.89
N LEU A 13 -3.23 2.58 7.15
CA LEU A 13 -3.81 3.47 6.14
C LEU A 13 -4.53 2.71 5.02
N ILE A 14 -3.97 1.60 4.55
CA ILE A 14 -4.61 0.71 3.56
C ILE A 14 -5.94 0.20 4.12
N LYS A 15 -5.96 -0.28 5.37
CA LYS A 15 -7.18 -0.77 6.02
C LYS A 15 -8.25 0.32 6.13
N GLU A 16 -7.89 1.48 6.67
CA GLU A 16 -8.81 2.61 6.83
C GLU A 16 -9.37 3.11 5.50
N LYS A 17 -8.53 3.18 4.46
CA LYS A 17 -8.96 3.63 3.14
C LYS A 17 -9.87 2.61 2.47
N ARG A 18 -9.61 1.31 2.64
CA ARG A 18 -10.51 0.25 2.18
C ARG A 18 -11.87 0.34 2.85
N ASP A 19 -11.91 0.49 4.18
CA ASP A 19 -13.15 0.59 4.93
C ASP A 19 -13.94 1.85 4.51
N THR A 20 -13.24 2.96 4.26
CA THR A 20 -13.83 4.19 3.68
C THR A 20 -14.40 3.95 2.28
N MET A 21 -13.65 3.31 1.38
CA MET A 21 -14.11 2.99 0.02
C MET A 21 -15.39 2.15 0.05
N MET A 22 -15.46 1.15 0.92
CA MET A 22 -16.66 0.31 1.09
C MET A 22 -17.84 1.12 1.61
N ALA A 23 -17.63 2.01 2.59
CA ALA A 23 -18.67 2.89 3.09
C ALA A 23 -19.20 3.84 2.00
N VAL A 24 -18.32 4.42 1.19
CA VAL A 24 -18.69 5.27 0.05
C VAL A 24 -19.44 4.45 -1.00
N ALA A 25 -18.92 3.29 -1.41
CA ALA A 25 -19.57 2.41 -2.39
C ALA A 25 -20.98 2.00 -1.98
N ASN A 26 -21.18 1.66 -0.70
CA ASN A 26 -22.49 1.33 -0.16
C ASN A 26 -23.47 2.51 -0.18
N LYS A 27 -22.96 3.75 -0.13
CA LYS A 27 -23.77 4.98 -0.12
C LYS A 27 -24.03 5.54 -1.52
N THR A 28 -23.04 5.52 -2.40
CA THR A 28 -23.06 6.24 -3.69
C THR A 28 -23.00 5.31 -4.89
N GLY A 29 -22.77 4.00 -4.68
CA GLY A 29 -22.59 3.00 -5.72
C GLY A 29 -21.13 2.80 -6.12
N TYR A 30 -20.83 1.60 -6.61
CA TYR A 30 -19.46 1.15 -6.94
C TYR A 30 -18.79 1.94 -8.07
N ILE A 31 -19.58 2.41 -9.03
CA ILE A 31 -19.09 3.18 -10.19
C ILE A 31 -19.17 4.70 -9.99
N SER A 32 -19.58 5.16 -8.81
CA SER A 32 -19.62 6.60 -8.53
C SER A 32 -18.21 7.17 -8.53
N GLU A 33 -18.07 8.42 -8.97
CA GLU A 33 -16.80 9.13 -8.99
C GLU A 33 -16.11 9.12 -7.62
N GLN A 34 -16.88 9.21 -6.54
CA GLN A 34 -16.38 9.17 -5.17
C GLN A 34 -15.77 7.80 -4.82
N THR A 35 -16.44 6.71 -5.19
CA THR A 35 -15.91 5.35 -5.00
C THR A 35 -14.68 5.11 -5.86
N VAL A 36 -14.70 5.54 -7.13
CA VAL A 36 -13.55 5.42 -8.04
C VAL A 36 -12.34 6.21 -7.53
N LYS A 37 -12.55 7.41 -7.00
CA LYS A 37 -11.47 8.18 -6.39
C LYS A 37 -10.92 7.48 -5.14
N CYS A 38 -11.80 6.92 -4.30
CA CYS A 38 -11.36 6.13 -3.15
C CYS A 38 -10.54 4.90 -3.56
N SER A 39 -10.93 4.19 -4.64
CA SER A 39 -10.19 3.03 -5.13
C SER A 39 -8.82 3.43 -5.68
N GLN A 40 -8.73 4.51 -6.44
CA GLN A 40 -7.46 5.03 -6.95
C GLN A 40 -6.48 5.42 -5.84
N ASP A 41 -6.99 6.04 -4.77
CA ASP A 41 -6.17 6.39 -3.61
C ASP A 41 -5.74 5.15 -2.82
N LEU A 42 -6.62 4.15 -2.70
CA LEU A 42 -6.29 2.86 -2.08
C LEU A 42 -5.19 2.13 -2.87
N ASP A 43 -5.29 2.11 -4.20
CA ASP A 43 -4.30 1.48 -5.08
C ASP A 43 -2.90 2.10 -4.90
N LYS A 44 -2.81 3.43 -4.71
CA LYS A 44 -1.53 4.11 -4.43
C LYS A 44 -0.89 3.61 -3.14
N LEU A 45 -1.68 3.43 -2.08
CA LEU A 45 -1.17 2.93 -0.80
C LEU A 45 -0.71 1.47 -0.92
N ILE A 46 -1.47 0.64 -1.65
CA ILE A 46 -1.10 -0.75 -1.92
C ILE A 46 0.20 -0.81 -2.74
N TYR A 47 0.33 0.04 -3.76
CA TYR A 47 1.54 0.12 -4.58
C TYR A 47 2.78 0.45 -3.74
N GLN A 48 2.69 1.47 -2.88
CA GLN A 48 3.78 1.83 -1.95
C GLN A 48 4.17 0.65 -1.05
N TYR A 49 3.19 -0.09 -0.55
CA TYR A 49 3.46 -1.27 0.29
C TYR A 49 4.14 -2.39 -0.50
N GLN A 50 3.72 -2.60 -1.74
CA GLN A 50 4.35 -3.57 -2.63
C GLN A 50 5.80 -3.19 -2.94
N GLU A 51 6.08 -1.92 -3.25
CA GLU A 51 7.45 -1.44 -3.50
C GLU A 51 8.39 -1.76 -2.33
N ILE A 52 7.96 -1.49 -1.10
CA ILE A 52 8.68 -1.81 0.14
C ILE A 52 9.02 -3.31 0.21
N ILE A 53 8.05 -4.18 -0.08
CA ILE A 53 8.27 -5.64 -0.08
C ILE A 53 9.23 -6.06 -1.20
N TYR A 54 9.06 -5.50 -2.41
CA TYR A 54 9.90 -5.82 -3.56
C TYR A 54 11.34 -5.37 -3.35
N GLU A 55 11.56 -4.18 -2.79
CA GLU A 55 12.89 -3.70 -2.39
C GLU A 55 13.53 -4.63 -1.37
N LYS A 56 12.84 -5.01 -0.29
CA LYS A 56 13.36 -6.01 0.68
C LYS A 56 13.80 -7.28 -0.03
N ARG A 57 12.95 -7.81 -0.93
CA ARG A 57 13.24 -9.03 -1.68
C ARG A 57 14.40 -8.88 -2.66
N TYR A 58 14.61 -7.68 -3.23
CA TYR A 58 15.76 -7.39 -4.08
C TYR A 58 17.07 -7.32 -3.29
N TYR A 59 17.09 -6.66 -2.14
CA TYR A 59 18.27 -6.56 -1.28
C TYR A 59 18.67 -7.91 -0.65
N ILE A 60 17.70 -8.75 -0.27
CA ILE A 60 17.98 -10.10 0.27
C ILE A 60 18.54 -11.04 -0.81
N LYS A 61 18.28 -10.78 -2.10
CA LYS A 61 18.73 -11.62 -3.21
C LYS A 61 20.08 -11.22 -3.80
N LYS A 62 20.68 -10.10 -3.41
CA LYS A 62 22.01 -9.70 -3.92
C LYS A 62 23.08 -10.57 -3.26
N PRO A 63 23.90 -11.34 -4.01
CA PRO A 63 25.05 -12.03 -3.43
C PRO A 63 26.02 -10.98 -2.87
N PRO A 64 26.69 -11.24 -1.72
CA PRO A 64 27.67 -10.32 -1.18
C PRO A 64 28.74 -10.05 -2.23
N LYS A 65 29.00 -8.76 -2.52
CA LYS A 65 30.13 -8.37 -3.36
C LYS A 65 31.39 -8.97 -2.73
N ARG A 66 32.00 -9.95 -3.39
CA ARG A 66 33.36 -10.35 -3.08
C ARG A 66 34.24 -9.18 -3.50
N ASN A 67 34.75 -8.45 -2.51
CA ASN A 67 35.84 -7.52 -2.73
C ASN A 67 37.06 -8.38 -3.09
N GLY A 68 37.47 -8.31 -4.35
CA GLY A 68 38.73 -8.87 -4.84
C GLY A 68 39.80 -7.79 -4.87
#